data_AF-A0A8T0I4Y9-F1
#
_entry.id   AF-A0A8T0I4Y9-F1
#
_cell.length_a   1.000
_cell.length_b   1.000
_cell.length_c   1.000
_cell.angle_alpha   90.00
_cell.angle_beta   90.00
_cell.angle_gamma   90.00
#
_symmetry.space_group_name_H-M   'P 1'
#
loop_
_entity.id
_entity.type
_entity.pdbx_description
1 polymer ?
#
loop_
_entity_poly.entity_id
_entity_poly.type
_entity_poly.pdbx_seq_one_letter_code
_entity_poly.pdbx_strand_id
1 'polypeptide(L)'
;MAAASAVTSSMASLSLRGSSFQDFHGLVAQPSTRPALPSPAHGVIRKLLRVEAAGEGLAGKGAVRIRLVRFGRKKLPYYRIIIANSRSRRDGRFLEMVGHYNPMPDKNGVKDIQVNGERIKYWLSVGAQPSDTVRNILYKQGVMTPNSPEPVPVDA
;
A
#
# COMPACT_ATOMS: atom_id res chain seq x y z
N MET A 1 44.23 51.48 4.11
CA MET A 1 43.77 52.30 5.25
C MET A 1 42.60 51.57 5.88
N ALA A 2 42.83 50.87 7.01
CA ALA A 2 42.47 51.31 8.38
C ALA A 2 40.93 51.35 8.56
N ALA A 3 40.27 50.72 9.54
CA ALA A 3 40.72 50.34 10.87
C ALA A 3 39.86 49.18 11.45
N ALA A 4 40.47 48.49 12.42
CA ALA A 4 39.84 47.59 13.37
C ALA A 4 38.85 48.30 14.30
N SER A 5 37.88 47.57 14.88
CA SER A 5 37.40 47.79 16.24
C SER A 5 36.68 46.56 16.79
N ALA A 6 37.02 46.23 18.02
CA ALA A 6 36.60 45.09 18.82
C ALA A 6 35.42 45.43 19.75
N VAL A 7 35.07 44.47 20.61
CA VAL A 7 34.27 44.51 21.86
C VAL A 7 32.76 44.80 21.68
N THR A 8 31.84 44.08 22.33
CA THR A 8 31.72 43.98 23.79
C THR A 8 30.84 42.80 24.22
N SER A 9 31.22 42.21 25.36
CA SER A 9 30.58 41.14 26.12
C SER A 9 29.24 41.56 26.74
N SER A 10 28.29 40.64 26.92
CA SER A 10 27.26 40.77 27.95
C SER A 10 26.79 39.40 28.44
N MET A 11 27.23 39.07 29.65
CA MET A 11 26.71 38.00 30.50
C MET A 11 25.42 38.47 31.16
N ALA A 12 24.39 37.62 31.19
CA ALA A 12 23.26 37.76 32.10
C ALA A 12 23.20 36.53 33.01
N SER A 13 23.21 36.82 34.31
CA SER A 13 23.39 35.93 35.45
C SER A 13 22.08 35.35 35.99
N LEU A 14 22.23 34.18 36.63
CA LEU A 14 21.48 33.54 37.72
C LEU A 14 20.05 34.00 38.08
N SER A 15 19.18 33.01 38.31
CA SER A 15 18.50 32.90 39.62
C SER A 15 17.98 31.47 39.88
N LEU A 16 18.33 30.92 41.04
CA LEU A 16 17.80 29.68 41.64
C LEU A 16 16.63 30.01 42.58
N ARG A 17 15.58 29.16 42.57
CA ARG A 17 14.64 28.78 43.67
C ARG A 17 13.40 28.18 43.02
N GLY A 18 12.72 27.13 43.48
CA GLY A 18 12.82 26.18 44.59
C GLY A 18 11.77 25.09 44.24
N SER A 19 12.10 23.80 44.31
CA SER A 19 12.00 22.93 45.49
C SER A 19 10.56 22.65 45.96
N SER A 20 10.09 21.46 45.56
CA SER A 20 9.20 20.53 46.31
C SER A 20 7.76 21.02 46.60
N PHE A 21 6.76 20.18 46.88
CA PHE A 21 6.75 18.93 47.61
C PHE A 21 5.35 18.30 47.48
N GLN A 22 5.30 17.14 46.84
CA GLN A 22 4.58 15.93 47.27
C GLN A 22 3.04 15.81 47.36
N ASP A 23 2.68 14.51 47.31
CA ASP A 23 1.60 13.84 48.05
C ASP A 23 0.25 13.59 47.36
N PHE A 24 0.22 12.57 46.50
CA PHE A 24 -0.96 11.71 46.37
C PHE A 24 -0.58 10.27 46.70
N HIS A 25 -0.59 9.97 48.00
CA HIS A 25 -0.77 8.63 48.54
C HIS A 25 -2.21 8.17 48.29
N GLY A 26 -2.41 6.94 47.80
CA GLY A 26 -3.76 6.37 47.69
C GLY A 26 -3.88 5.09 46.88
N LEU A 27 -3.21 4.02 47.31
CA LEU A 27 -3.51 2.64 46.90
C LEU A 27 -4.90 2.23 47.40
N VAL A 28 -5.82 1.89 46.50
CA VAL A 28 -6.83 0.85 46.75
C VAL A 28 -6.95 -0.03 45.50
N ALA A 29 -6.62 -1.30 45.70
CA ALA A 29 -6.66 -2.40 44.76
C ALA A 29 -8.08 -2.77 44.33
N GLN A 30 -8.25 -3.30 43.10
CA GLN A 30 -8.94 -4.57 42.85
C GLN A 30 -8.39 -5.26 41.58
N PRO A 31 -7.71 -6.41 41.68
CA PRO A 31 -7.57 -7.34 40.56
C PRO A 31 -8.82 -8.21 40.49
N SER A 32 -9.79 -7.86 39.63
CA SER A 32 -10.89 -8.77 39.33
C SER A 32 -10.40 -9.87 38.39
N THR A 33 -9.79 -10.90 38.97
CA THR A 33 -9.57 -12.19 38.34
C THR A 33 -10.92 -12.69 37.82
N ARG A 34 -11.16 -12.61 36.50
CA ARG A 34 -12.35 -13.23 35.91
C ARG A 34 -12.16 -14.75 35.94
N PRO A 35 -13.00 -15.53 36.63
CA PRO A 35 -12.93 -16.98 36.57
C PRO A 35 -13.29 -17.46 35.16
N ALA A 36 -12.58 -18.49 34.70
CA ALA A 36 -12.73 -19.06 33.38
C ALA A 36 -13.91 -20.07 33.29
N LEU A 37 -14.68 -19.94 32.19
CA LEU A 37 -15.40 -20.95 31.38
C LEU A 37 -16.61 -21.72 31.98
N PRO A 38 -17.64 -21.97 31.14
CA PRO A 38 -17.72 -23.31 30.55
C PRO A 38 -17.75 -23.37 29.01
N SER A 39 -16.95 -24.33 28.52
CA SER A 39 -16.97 -25.16 27.31
C SER A 39 -17.89 -24.87 26.11
N PRO A 40 -17.39 -25.02 24.87
CA PRO A 40 -18.19 -25.04 23.64
C PRO A 40 -18.91 -26.38 23.49
N ALA A 41 -20.23 -26.34 23.43
CA ALA A 41 -21.04 -27.50 23.04
C ALA A 41 -22.03 -27.10 21.95
N HIS A 42 -21.55 -27.06 20.70
CA HIS A 42 -22.27 -27.62 19.56
C HIS A 42 -21.22 -28.28 18.68
N GLY A 43 -21.09 -29.58 18.87
CA GLY A 43 -20.25 -30.41 18.04
C GLY A 43 -20.75 -30.40 16.59
N VAL A 44 -19.74 -30.39 15.70
CA VAL A 44 -19.74 -31.02 14.38
C VAL A 44 -20.57 -30.30 13.30
N ILE A 45 -19.88 -29.65 12.36
CA ILE A 45 -19.76 -30.10 10.97
C ILE A 45 -18.83 -29.13 10.19
N ARG A 46 -17.91 -29.75 9.42
CA ARG A 46 -16.96 -29.18 8.44
C ARG A 46 -15.66 -28.57 8.95
N LYS A 47 -14.78 -29.50 9.32
CA LYS A 47 -13.52 -29.64 8.59
C LYS A 47 -13.84 -29.92 7.11
N LEU A 48 -13.84 -28.89 6.26
CA LEU A 48 -13.56 -29.05 4.84
C LEU A 48 -13.07 -27.73 4.26
N LEU A 49 -11.76 -27.70 3.97
CA LEU A 49 -11.14 -26.91 2.91
C LEU A 49 -11.74 -25.51 2.70
N ARG A 50 -11.37 -24.56 3.55
CA ARG A 50 -11.15 -23.22 3.04
C ARG A 50 -9.70 -23.17 2.59
N VAL A 51 -9.46 -23.64 1.36
CA VAL A 51 -8.40 -23.09 0.53
C VAL A 51 -8.79 -21.63 0.38
N GLU A 52 -8.45 -20.81 1.38
CA GLU A 52 -8.45 -19.37 1.22
C GLU A 52 -7.39 -19.11 0.18
N ALA A 53 -7.88 -18.95 -1.05
CA ALA A 53 -7.19 -18.30 -2.13
C ALA A 53 -6.26 -17.25 -1.52
N ALA A 54 -4.96 -17.40 -1.76
CA ALA A 54 -3.93 -16.45 -1.39
C ALA A 54 -4.16 -15.14 -2.17
N GLY A 55 -5.19 -14.40 -1.75
CA GLY A 55 -5.53 -13.05 -2.16
C GLY A 55 -5.32 -12.04 -1.03
N GLU A 56 -4.85 -12.49 0.14
CA GLU A 56 -4.44 -11.62 1.24
C GLU A 56 -2.95 -11.30 1.14
N GLY A 57 -2.57 -10.59 0.08
CA GLY A 57 -1.22 -10.12 -0.12
C GLY A 57 -0.91 -8.89 0.72
N LEU A 58 -0.57 -9.09 2.01
CA LEU A 58 0.31 -8.26 2.85
C LEU A 58 0.56 -6.83 2.31
N ALA A 59 -0.47 -5.98 2.37
CA ALA A 59 -0.37 -4.56 2.08
C ALA A 59 0.31 -3.83 3.25
N GLY A 60 1.56 -4.19 3.56
CA GLY A 60 2.09 -3.88 4.88
C GLY A 60 3.58 -4.04 5.07
N LYS A 61 4.43 -3.71 4.08
CA LYS A 61 5.81 -3.17 4.20
C LYS A 61 6.54 -3.32 2.85
N GLY A 62 6.71 -2.23 2.11
CA GLY A 62 7.74 -2.12 1.06
C GLY A 62 7.48 -2.73 -0.34
N ALA A 63 6.39 -3.47 -0.56
CA ALA A 63 6.15 -4.13 -1.86
C ALA A 63 5.97 -3.15 -3.04
N VAL A 64 6.60 -3.47 -4.18
CA VAL A 64 6.41 -2.76 -5.45
C VAL A 64 5.09 -3.19 -6.08
N ARG A 65 4.30 -2.24 -6.57
CA ARG A 65 2.99 -2.48 -7.19
C ARG A 65 2.95 -1.87 -8.58
N ILE A 66 2.30 -2.58 -9.50
CA ILE A 66 1.95 -2.05 -10.82
C ILE A 66 0.51 -1.56 -10.74
N ARG A 67 0.33 -0.24 -10.89
CA ARG A 67 -0.95 0.44 -10.65
C ARG A 67 -1.25 1.46 -11.74
N LEU A 68 -2.53 1.80 -11.87
CA LEU A 68 -3.00 2.85 -12.76
C LEU A 68 -3.00 4.19 -12.02
N VAL A 69 -2.48 5.21 -12.68
CA VAL A 69 -2.62 6.59 -12.23
C VAL A 69 -3.53 7.33 -13.18
N ARG A 70 -4.51 8.03 -12.61
CA ARG A 70 -5.44 8.83 -13.38
C ARG A 70 -4.79 10.16 -13.74
N PHE A 71 -4.77 10.41 -15.04
CA PHE A 71 -4.48 11.68 -15.68
C PHE A 71 -5.71 12.12 -16.50
N GLY A 72 -5.63 13.32 -17.05
CA GLY A 72 -6.67 13.88 -17.91
C GLY A 72 -7.65 14.81 -17.19
N ARG A 73 -8.68 15.21 -17.93
CA ARG A 73 -9.66 16.23 -17.50
C ARG A 73 -10.97 15.58 -17.07
N LYS A 74 -11.90 16.38 -16.57
CA LYS A 74 -13.28 15.94 -16.33
C LYS A 74 -13.86 15.41 -17.65
N LYS A 75 -14.54 14.26 -17.60
CA LYS A 75 -15.09 13.53 -18.77
C LYS A 75 -14.05 13.09 -19.82
N LEU A 76 -12.75 13.20 -19.57
CA LEU A 76 -11.69 12.71 -20.45
C LEU A 76 -10.61 12.01 -19.59
N PRO A 77 -10.92 10.81 -19.06
CA PRO A 77 -9.98 10.05 -18.24
C PRO A 77 -8.88 9.44 -19.12
N TYR A 78 -7.63 9.60 -18.70
CA TYR A 78 -6.46 8.97 -19.31
C TYR A 78 -5.65 8.29 -18.21
N TYR A 79 -5.26 7.03 -18.36
CA TYR A 79 -4.51 6.33 -17.32
C TYR A 79 -3.09 6.06 -17.75
N ARG A 80 -2.15 6.21 -16.82
CA ARG A 80 -0.76 5.76 -17.00
C ARG A 80 -0.54 4.51 -16.17
N ILE A 81 0.11 3.51 -16.76
CA ILE A 81 0.52 2.29 -16.07
C ILE A 81 1.90 2.58 -15.48
N ILE A 82 1.97 2.63 -14.16
CA ILE A 82 3.19 2.95 -13.45
C ILE A 82 3.56 1.86 -12.46
N ILE A 83 4.85 1.83 -12.15
CA ILE A 83 5.42 0.96 -11.15
C ILE A 83 5.84 1.85 -10.00
N ALA A 84 5.30 1.58 -8.82
CA ALA A 84 5.56 2.40 -7.65
C ALA A 84 5.56 1.56 -6.38
N ASN A 85 6.21 2.07 -5.34
CA ASN A 85 6.13 1.44 -4.03
C ASN A 85 4.69 1.53 -3.51
N SER A 86 4.18 0.47 -2.88
CA SER A 86 2.83 0.40 -2.31
C SER A 86 2.49 1.60 -1.40
N ARG A 87 3.47 2.09 -0.64
CA ARG A 87 3.30 3.21 0.30
C ARG A 87 3.25 4.59 -0.35
N SER A 88 3.62 4.70 -1.62
CA SER A 88 3.67 5.99 -2.30
C SER A 88 2.25 6.52 -2.60
N ARG A 89 2.07 7.84 -2.52
CA ARG A 89 0.83 8.52 -2.94
C ARG A 89 0.43 8.09 -4.35
N ARG A 90 -0.88 8.00 -4.64
CA ARG A 90 -1.43 7.56 -5.93
C ARG A 90 -0.75 8.26 -7.11
N ASP A 91 -0.77 9.59 -7.10
CA ASP A 91 -0.23 10.44 -8.19
C ASP A 91 1.17 10.99 -7.84
N GLY A 92 1.87 10.35 -6.89
CA GLY A 92 3.16 10.79 -6.39
C GLY A 92 4.37 10.17 -7.11
N ARG A 93 5.49 10.08 -6.39
CA ARG A 93 6.74 9.50 -6.91
C ARG A 93 6.53 8.03 -7.32
N PHE A 94 6.94 7.72 -8.55
CA PHE A 94 6.95 6.39 -9.12
C PHE A 94 8.39 5.98 -9.51
N LEU A 95 8.62 4.69 -9.73
CA LEU A 95 9.90 4.13 -10.16
C LEU A 95 10.02 4.25 -11.69
N GLU A 96 9.01 3.76 -12.41
CA GLU A 96 9.03 3.69 -13.87
C GLU A 96 7.61 3.79 -14.44
N MET A 97 7.48 4.38 -15.63
CA MET A 97 6.26 4.37 -16.42
C MET A 97 6.41 3.32 -17.52
N VAL A 98 5.53 2.32 -17.51
CA VAL A 98 5.61 1.16 -18.43
C VAL A 98 4.54 1.18 -19.53
N GLY A 99 3.65 2.17 -19.50
CA GLY A 99 2.63 2.29 -20.52
C GLY A 99 1.52 3.27 -20.19
N HIS A 100 0.49 3.26 -21.04
CA HIS A 100 -0.73 4.03 -20.86
C HIS A 100 -1.95 3.27 -21.34
N TYR A 101 -3.11 3.71 -20.84
CA TYR A 101 -4.40 3.12 -21.08
C TYR A 101 -5.44 4.21 -21.26
N ASN A 102 -6.03 4.27 -22.45
CA ASN A 102 -7.20 5.08 -22.71
C ASN A 102 -8.46 4.21 -22.60
N PRO A 103 -9.35 4.48 -21.62
CA PRO A 103 -10.61 3.75 -21.51
C PRO A 103 -11.63 4.18 -22.56
N MET A 104 -11.46 5.38 -23.15
CA MET A 104 -12.35 5.87 -24.19
C MET A 104 -12.00 5.18 -25.51
N PRO A 105 -12.98 4.51 -26.14
CA PRO A 105 -12.74 3.94 -27.46
C PRO A 105 -12.55 5.06 -28.47
N ASP A 106 -11.64 4.83 -29.42
CA ASP A 106 -11.54 5.67 -30.61
C ASP A 106 -12.75 5.45 -31.52
N LYS A 107 -12.79 6.18 -32.64
CA LYS A 107 -13.88 6.09 -33.65
C LYS A 107 -14.14 4.65 -34.14
N ASN A 108 -13.13 3.78 -34.04
CA ASN A 108 -13.19 2.38 -34.46
C ASN A 108 -13.59 1.42 -33.32
N GLY A 109 -13.97 1.92 -32.14
CA GLY A 109 -14.32 1.08 -30.98
C GLY A 109 -13.13 0.47 -30.24
N VAL A 110 -11.90 0.65 -30.75
CA VAL A 110 -10.67 0.12 -30.16
C VAL A 110 -10.23 1.03 -29.01
N LYS A 111 -9.85 0.41 -27.89
CA LYS A 111 -9.24 1.10 -26.75
C LYS A 111 -7.74 1.18 -26.97
N ASP A 112 -7.17 2.37 -26.90
CA ASP A 112 -5.73 2.55 -27.01
C ASP A 112 -5.02 2.06 -25.74
N ILE A 113 -4.17 1.05 -25.92
CA ILE A 113 -3.41 0.41 -24.86
C ILE A 113 -1.98 0.26 -25.38
N GLN A 114 -1.05 0.98 -24.75
CA GLN A 114 0.37 0.84 -25.07
C GLN A 114 1.11 0.38 -23.82
N VAL A 115 1.80 -0.74 -23.96
CA VAL A 115 2.46 -1.42 -22.84
C VAL A 115 3.83 -1.90 -23.29
N ASN A 116 4.86 -1.59 -22.51
CA ASN A 116 6.18 -2.19 -22.67
C ASN A 116 6.21 -3.57 -21.98
N GLY A 117 6.05 -4.63 -22.77
CA GLY A 117 5.99 -6.00 -22.27
C GLY A 117 7.29 -6.48 -21.60
N GLU A 118 8.46 -6.04 -22.09
CA GLU A 118 9.76 -6.47 -21.55
C GLU A 118 9.98 -5.97 -20.13
N ARG A 119 9.71 -4.68 -19.91
CA ARG A 119 9.86 -4.06 -18.59
C ARG A 119 8.87 -4.66 -17.60
N ILE A 120 7.65 -4.93 -18.02
CA ILE A 120 6.66 -5.54 -17.14
C ILE A 120 7.07 -6.96 -16.74
N LYS A 121 7.57 -7.78 -17.66
CA LYS A 121 8.09 -9.12 -17.34
C LYS A 121 9.22 -9.06 -16.31
N TYR A 122 10.14 -8.11 -16.45
CA TYR A 122 11.18 -7.87 -15.45
C TYR A 122 10.61 -7.52 -14.07
N TRP A 123 9.65 -6.59 -14.00
CA TRP A 123 9.08 -6.22 -12.71
C TRP A 123 8.23 -7.31 -12.07
N LEU A 124 7.57 -8.13 -12.88
CA LEU A 124 6.87 -9.33 -12.41
C LEU A 124 7.86 -10.35 -11.81
N SER A 125 9.05 -10.54 -12.41
CA SER A 125 10.07 -11.44 -11.85
C SER A 125 10.68 -10.92 -10.55
N VAL A 126 10.76 -9.59 -10.39
CA VAL A 126 11.16 -8.93 -9.13
C VAL A 126 10.08 -9.06 -8.03
N GLY A 127 8.89 -9.56 -8.36
CA GLY A 127 7.78 -9.75 -7.42
C GLY A 127 6.85 -8.54 -7.30
N ALA A 128 6.82 -7.66 -8.31
CA ALA A 128 5.86 -6.57 -8.36
C ALA A 128 4.44 -7.12 -8.51
N GLN A 129 3.53 -6.66 -7.66
CA GLN A 129 2.15 -7.12 -7.67
C GLN A 129 1.27 -6.19 -8.54
N PRO A 130 0.68 -6.69 -9.65
CA PRO A 130 -0.25 -5.92 -10.45
C PRO A 130 -1.62 -5.80 -9.78
N SER A 131 -2.25 -4.63 -9.88
CA SER A 131 -3.67 -4.46 -9.54
C SER A 131 -4.59 -5.25 -10.49
N ASP A 132 -5.81 -5.56 -10.07
CA ASP A 132 -6.74 -6.43 -10.83
C ASP A 132 -7.03 -5.90 -12.24
N THR A 133 -7.25 -4.59 -12.37
CA THR A 133 -7.47 -3.96 -13.68
C THR A 133 -6.24 -4.04 -14.57
N VAL A 134 -5.04 -3.81 -14.01
CA VAL A 134 -3.78 -3.94 -14.77
C VAL A 134 -3.58 -5.38 -15.20
N ARG A 135 -3.83 -6.35 -14.33
CA ARG A 135 -3.77 -7.77 -14.65
C ARG A 135 -4.65 -8.10 -15.86
N ASN A 136 -5.89 -7.62 -15.87
CA ASN A 136 -6.80 -7.81 -17.01
C ASN A 136 -6.30 -7.15 -18.31
N ILE A 137 -5.67 -5.97 -18.22
CA ILE A 137 -5.04 -5.31 -19.37
C ILE A 137 -3.87 -6.16 -19.89
N LEU A 138 -3.02 -6.68 -19.01
CA LEU A 138 -1.88 -7.51 -19.39
C LEU A 138 -2.29 -8.84 -20.03
N TYR A 139 -3.39 -9.44 -19.56
CA TYR A 139 -3.99 -10.61 -20.20
C TYR A 139 -4.52 -10.30 -21.60
N LYS A 140 -5.21 -9.17 -21.78
CA LYS A 140 -5.69 -8.73 -23.11
C LYS A 140 -4.56 -8.45 -24.10
N GLN A 141 -3.41 -8.00 -23.60
CA GLN A 141 -2.22 -7.74 -24.41
C GLN A 141 -1.36 -9.00 -24.63
N GLY A 142 -1.72 -10.15 -24.05
CA GLY A 142 -0.94 -11.40 -24.16
C GLY A 142 0.41 -11.38 -23.44
N VAL A 143 0.65 -10.42 -22.54
CA VAL A 143 1.91 -10.30 -21.80
C VAL A 143 1.99 -11.32 -20.66
N MET A 144 0.84 -11.68 -20.10
CA MET A 144 0.70 -12.71 -19.07
C MET A 144 -0.36 -13.73 -19.52
N THR A 145 -0.16 -14.99 -19.14
CA THR A 145 -1.19 -16.03 -19.28
C THR A 145 -2.26 -15.81 -18.21
N PRO A 146 -3.56 -15.88 -18.54
CA PRO A 146 -4.61 -15.83 -17.53
C PRO A 146 -4.31 -16.88 -16.46
N ASN A 147 -4.26 -16.45 -15.19
CA ASN A 147 -4.23 -17.39 -14.08
C ASN A 147 -5.65 -17.96 -13.94
N SER A 148 -6.04 -18.79 -14.90
CA SER A 148 -7.25 -19.58 -14.78
C SER A 148 -6.93 -20.60 -13.69
N PRO A 149 -7.66 -20.64 -12.56
CA PRO A 149 -7.98 -21.98 -12.07
C PRO A 149 -8.59 -22.68 -13.28
N GLU A 150 -8.06 -23.84 -13.66
CA GLU A 150 -8.65 -24.63 -14.74
C GLU A 150 -10.17 -24.58 -14.61
N PRO A 151 -10.92 -24.47 -15.72
CA PRO A 151 -12.35 -24.70 -15.64
C PRO A 151 -12.50 -26.09 -15.05
N VAL A 152 -12.79 -26.16 -13.75
CA VAL A 152 -13.10 -27.43 -13.10
C VAL A 152 -14.26 -27.95 -13.93
N PRO A 153 -14.14 -29.16 -14.52
CA PRO A 153 -15.27 -29.78 -15.17
C PRO A 153 -16.37 -29.81 -14.11
N VAL A 154 -17.39 -28.97 -14.31
CA VAL A 154 -18.63 -29.08 -13.58
C VAL A 154 -19.31 -30.27 -14.23
N ASP A 155 -18.88 -31.46 -13.80
CA ASP A 155 -19.38 -32.72 -14.32
C ASP A 155 -20.92 -32.74 -14.19
N ALA A 156 -21.57 -32.88 -15.36
CA ALA A 156 -22.93 -33.35 -15.69
C ALA A 156 -24.14 -32.83 -14.88
#